data_AF-A0A1H0ZK48-F1
#
_entry.id   AF-A0A1H0ZK48-F1
#
_cell.length_a   1.000
_cell.length_b   1.000
_cell.length_c   1.000
_cell.angle_alpha   90.00
_cell.angle_beta   90.00
_cell.angle_gamma   90.00
#
_symmetry.space_group_name_H-M   'P 1'
#
loop_
_entity.id
_entity.type
_entity.pdbx_description
1 polymer ?
#
loop_
_entity_poly.entity_id
_entity_poly.type
_entity_poly.pdbx_seq_one_letter_code
_entity_poly.pdbx_strand_id
1 'polypeptide(L)'
;MKDPLARPDLDFVLGCARDDAAAGRLALWGASTVIDEHTGVASFDRQTFDALHEAAGVAAEFPVGNAGLIHVYGYWFSKVPTPFGFKRDRWQQGDLARALGRPADAFHLSRGADAGGPDSTPLQRVTDAALPHLRRPPQQARMGEAVLRGSGADAARRSRVVLVQRGDRDAAPALVYGIAPAERAETTAPLQLITAFPFAGDADALLADFEAHPAPRWNAVVDS
;
A
#
# COMPACT_ATOMS: atom_id res chain seq x y z
N MET A 1 10.77 -26.63 8.26
CA MET A 1 11.11 -25.25 7.84
C MET A 1 10.44 -25.04 6.48
N LYS A 2 9.39 -24.21 6.39
CA LYS A 2 8.72 -23.93 5.10
C LYS A 2 9.69 -23.17 4.21
N ASP A 3 9.82 -23.57 2.95
CA ASP A 3 10.65 -22.90 1.96
C ASP A 3 10.22 -21.43 1.83
N PRO A 4 11.08 -20.45 2.15
CA PRO A 4 10.76 -19.03 2.03
C PRO A 4 10.53 -18.59 0.56
N LEU A 5 10.80 -19.46 -0.42
CA LEU A 5 10.54 -19.26 -1.85
C LEU A 5 9.29 -19.98 -2.38
N ALA A 6 8.54 -20.68 -1.52
CA ALA A 6 7.31 -21.34 -1.94
C ALA A 6 6.34 -20.31 -2.51
N ARG A 7 5.85 -20.56 -3.73
CA ARG A 7 4.85 -19.72 -4.38
C ARG A 7 3.65 -19.58 -3.44
N PRO A 8 3.12 -18.36 -3.23
CA PRO A 8 1.92 -18.18 -2.42
C PRO A 8 0.78 -19.02 -2.96
N ASP A 9 -0.05 -19.56 -2.05
CA ASP A 9 -1.29 -20.24 -2.41
C ASP A 9 -2.27 -19.20 -2.97
N LEU A 10 -2.55 -19.30 -4.27
CA LEU A 10 -3.43 -18.36 -4.96
C LEU A 10 -4.87 -18.46 -4.43
N ASP A 11 -5.38 -19.66 -4.19
CA ASP A 11 -6.78 -19.84 -3.74
C ASP A 11 -7.00 -19.22 -2.37
N PHE A 12 -6.03 -19.37 -1.47
CA PHE A 12 -6.01 -18.68 -0.18
C PHE A 12 -6.08 -17.15 -0.35
N VAL A 13 -5.25 -16.58 -1.24
CA VAL A 13 -5.20 -15.14 -1.48
C VAL A 13 -6.51 -14.63 -2.09
N LEU A 14 -7.07 -15.35 -3.06
CA LEU A 14 -8.37 -15.03 -3.66
C LEU A 14 -9.50 -15.07 -2.62
N GLY A 15 -9.45 -16.02 -1.68
CA GLY A 15 -10.35 -16.06 -0.53
C GLY A 15 -10.25 -14.82 0.36
N CYS A 16 -9.04 -14.36 0.66
CA CYS A 16 -8.83 -13.12 1.42
C CYS A 16 -9.35 -11.88 0.68
N ALA A 17 -9.11 -11.80 -0.63
CA ALA A 17 -9.61 -10.70 -1.47
C ALA A 17 -11.14 -10.60 -1.47
N ARG A 18 -11.84 -11.76 -1.57
CA ARG A 18 -13.31 -11.83 -1.44
C ARG A 18 -13.79 -11.29 -0.09
N ASP A 19 -13.16 -11.71 0.99
CA ASP A 19 -13.56 -11.29 2.34
C ASP A 19 -13.33 -9.79 2.56
N ASP A 20 -12.25 -9.23 2.01
CA ASP A 20 -11.98 -7.79 2.07
C ASP A 20 -12.96 -6.97 1.24
N ALA A 21 -13.35 -7.49 0.07
CA ALA A 21 -14.39 -6.89 -0.75
C ALA A 21 -15.74 -6.92 -0.02
N ALA A 22 -16.16 -8.08 0.50
CA ALA A 22 -17.41 -8.26 1.24
C ALA A 22 -17.49 -7.36 2.49
N ALA A 23 -16.35 -7.10 3.14
CA ALA A 23 -16.26 -6.20 4.29
C ALA A 23 -16.07 -4.71 3.91
N GLY A 24 -16.06 -4.36 2.62
CA GLY A 24 -15.88 -2.98 2.13
C GLY A 24 -14.50 -2.38 2.37
N ARG A 25 -13.49 -3.20 2.72
CA ARG A 25 -12.14 -2.71 3.08
C ARG A 25 -11.37 -2.16 1.88
N LEU A 26 -11.70 -2.60 0.66
CA LEU A 26 -11.06 -2.11 -0.57
C LEU A 26 -11.33 -0.63 -0.85
N ALA A 27 -12.45 -0.07 -0.34
CA ALA A 27 -12.76 1.36 -0.45
C ALA A 27 -11.80 2.25 0.36
N LEU A 28 -11.01 1.66 1.26
CA LEU A 28 -9.98 2.37 2.03
C LEU A 28 -8.67 2.52 1.25
N TRP A 29 -8.58 1.92 0.06
CA TRP A 29 -7.42 1.92 -0.82
C TRP A 29 -7.74 2.63 -2.14
N GLY A 30 -6.79 3.43 -2.64
CA GLY A 30 -6.92 4.13 -3.91
C GLY A 30 -6.48 3.26 -5.11
N ALA A 31 -6.14 3.92 -6.22
CA ALA A 31 -5.68 3.25 -7.43
C ALA A 31 -4.15 3.20 -7.52
N SER A 32 -3.62 2.08 -8.03
CA SER A 32 -2.19 1.89 -8.28
C SER A 32 -1.97 1.18 -9.60
N THR A 33 -0.80 1.37 -10.19
CA THR A 33 -0.31 0.56 -11.31
C THR A 33 0.54 -0.62 -10.81
N VAL A 34 0.53 -1.72 -11.56
CA VAL A 34 1.48 -2.84 -11.35
C VAL A 34 2.85 -2.57 -11.97
N ILE A 35 2.96 -1.57 -12.85
CA ILE A 35 4.22 -1.18 -13.47
C ILE A 35 5.12 -0.58 -12.40
N ASP A 36 6.32 -1.12 -12.24
CA ASP A 36 7.29 -0.60 -11.29
C ASP A 36 7.98 0.66 -11.84
N GLU A 37 7.98 1.73 -11.05
CA GLU A 37 8.58 3.04 -11.42
C GLU A 37 10.06 2.99 -11.81
N HIS A 38 10.84 2.04 -11.29
CA HIS A 38 12.28 1.98 -11.54
C HIS A 38 12.63 1.12 -12.75
N THR A 39 11.87 0.04 -12.96
CA THR A 39 12.14 -0.92 -14.04
C THR A 39 11.28 -0.71 -15.27
N GLY A 40 10.14 -0.02 -15.15
CA GLY A 40 9.14 0.11 -16.22
C GLY A 40 8.42 -1.22 -16.56
N VAL A 41 8.61 -2.27 -15.75
CA VAL A 41 8.06 -3.60 -15.98
C VAL A 41 6.96 -3.92 -14.96
N ALA A 42 5.98 -4.71 -15.38
CA ALA A 42 4.92 -5.19 -14.48
C ALA A 42 5.51 -6.04 -13.35
N SER A 43 5.13 -5.72 -12.11
CA SER A 43 5.62 -6.39 -10.91
C SER A 43 5.18 -7.85 -10.82
N PHE A 44 4.03 -8.19 -11.42
CA PHE A 44 3.47 -9.54 -11.57
C PHE A 44 2.61 -9.60 -12.83
N ASP A 45 2.25 -10.80 -13.28
CA ASP A 45 1.56 -11.01 -14.55
C ASP A 45 0.09 -10.56 -14.55
N ARG A 46 -0.44 -10.33 -15.76
CA ARG A 46 -1.84 -9.97 -16.00
C ARG A 46 -2.82 -11.01 -15.47
N GLN A 47 -2.49 -12.31 -15.58
CA GLN A 47 -3.37 -13.39 -15.11
C GLN A 47 -3.63 -13.28 -13.59
N THR A 48 -2.58 -13.01 -12.81
CA THR A 48 -2.69 -12.80 -11.36
C THR A 48 -3.44 -11.51 -11.04
N PHE A 49 -3.22 -10.45 -11.81
CA PHE A 49 -3.96 -9.19 -11.67
C PHE A 49 -5.46 -9.39 -11.89
N ASP A 50 -5.84 -10.00 -13.01
CA ASP A 50 -7.24 -10.21 -13.40
C ASP A 50 -7.93 -11.10 -12.35
N ALA A 51 -7.29 -12.20 -11.93
CA ALA A 51 -7.84 -13.10 -10.91
C ALA A 51 -8.11 -12.41 -9.57
N LEU A 52 -7.20 -11.54 -9.10
CA LEU A 52 -7.36 -10.79 -7.85
C LEU A 52 -8.56 -9.82 -7.92
N HIS A 53 -8.68 -9.08 -9.02
CA HIS A 53 -9.73 -8.07 -9.19
C HIS A 53 -11.10 -8.73 -9.45
N GLU A 54 -11.14 -9.81 -10.24
CA GLU A 54 -12.35 -10.61 -10.45
C GLU A 54 -12.86 -11.20 -9.15
N ALA A 55 -11.98 -11.83 -8.35
CA ALA A 55 -12.36 -12.39 -7.06
C ALA A 55 -12.91 -11.32 -6.10
N ALA A 56 -12.39 -10.10 -6.16
CA ALA A 56 -12.85 -8.98 -5.35
C ALA A 56 -14.09 -8.26 -5.93
N GLY A 57 -14.54 -8.60 -7.13
CA GLY A 57 -15.62 -7.88 -7.83
C GLY A 57 -15.28 -6.42 -8.14
N VAL A 58 -13.99 -6.09 -8.30
CA VAL A 58 -13.53 -4.73 -8.60
C VAL A 58 -13.30 -4.59 -10.10
N ALA A 59 -13.98 -3.64 -10.73
CA ALA A 59 -13.68 -3.26 -12.11
C ALA A 59 -12.28 -2.60 -12.17
N ALA A 60 -11.39 -3.19 -12.96
CA ALA A 60 -10.03 -2.69 -13.15
C ALA A 60 -9.51 -3.08 -14.54
N GLU A 61 -8.63 -2.27 -15.10
CA GLU A 61 -8.00 -2.53 -16.39
C GLU A 61 -6.49 -2.58 -16.19
N PHE A 62 -5.88 -3.75 -16.38
CA PHE A 62 -4.43 -3.87 -16.27
C PHE A 62 -3.74 -2.85 -17.20
N PRO A 63 -2.73 -2.09 -16.69
CA PRO A 63 -2.00 -2.38 -15.46
C PRO A 63 -2.51 -1.68 -14.19
N VAL A 64 -3.67 -1.02 -14.23
CA VAL A 64 -4.18 -0.15 -13.15
C VAL A 64 -5.37 -0.77 -12.43
N GLY A 65 -5.31 -0.82 -11.10
CA GLY A 65 -6.37 -1.39 -10.27
C GLY A 65 -6.30 -0.94 -8.81
N ASN A 66 -6.99 -1.67 -7.92
CA ASN A 66 -7.04 -1.33 -6.50
C ASN A 66 -5.66 -1.52 -5.85
N ALA A 67 -5.19 -0.48 -5.15
CA ALA A 67 -3.87 -0.48 -4.55
C ALA A 67 -3.72 -1.54 -3.44
N GLY A 68 -4.76 -1.84 -2.67
CA GLY A 68 -4.72 -2.90 -1.66
C GLY A 68 -4.51 -4.27 -2.29
N LEU A 69 -5.24 -4.58 -3.36
CA LEU A 69 -5.07 -5.84 -4.10
C LEU A 69 -3.67 -5.95 -4.72
N ILE A 70 -3.16 -4.86 -5.31
CA ILE A 70 -1.84 -4.85 -5.95
C ILE A 70 -0.70 -4.98 -4.92
N HIS A 71 -0.69 -4.12 -3.91
CA HIS A 71 0.44 -4.01 -2.99
C HIS A 71 0.44 -5.12 -1.93
N VAL A 72 -0.72 -5.43 -1.32
CA VAL A 72 -0.79 -6.38 -0.21
C VAL A 72 -0.85 -7.83 -0.67
N TYR A 73 -1.52 -8.09 -1.81
CA TYR A 73 -1.67 -9.45 -2.34
C TYR A 73 -0.78 -9.71 -3.55
N GLY A 74 -0.86 -8.86 -4.58
CA GLY A 74 -0.15 -9.07 -5.84
C GLY A 74 1.37 -9.14 -5.71
N TYR A 75 1.98 -8.32 -4.85
CA TYR A 75 3.44 -8.30 -4.68
C TYR A 75 4.05 -9.59 -4.14
N TRP A 76 3.28 -10.46 -3.49
CA TRP A 76 3.75 -11.79 -3.10
C TRP A 76 4.04 -12.70 -4.30
N PHE A 77 3.41 -12.44 -5.45
CA PHE A 77 3.65 -13.14 -6.70
C PHE A 77 4.74 -12.49 -7.56
N SER A 78 5.35 -11.39 -7.09
CA SER A 78 6.37 -10.69 -7.84
C SER A 78 7.64 -11.53 -8.00
N LYS A 79 8.07 -11.69 -9.26
CA LYS A 79 9.30 -12.41 -9.63
C LYS A 79 10.39 -11.48 -10.16
N VAL A 80 10.11 -10.19 -10.23
CA VAL A 80 11.02 -9.18 -10.78
C VAL A 80 11.86 -8.61 -9.64
N PRO A 81 13.19 -8.78 -9.66
CA PRO A 81 14.04 -8.08 -8.71
C PRO A 81 14.04 -6.58 -9.02
N THR A 82 13.98 -5.75 -7.98
CA THR A 82 14.23 -4.31 -8.06
C THR A 82 15.62 -4.00 -7.53
N PRO A 83 16.16 -2.78 -7.73
CA PRO A 83 17.39 -2.34 -7.06
C PRO A 83 17.36 -2.47 -5.52
N PHE A 84 16.16 -2.61 -4.93
CA PHE A 84 15.92 -2.73 -3.49
C PHE A 84 15.52 -4.15 -3.05
N GLY A 85 15.74 -5.17 -3.89
CA GLY A 85 15.30 -6.56 -3.64
C GLY A 85 13.95 -6.90 -4.29
N PHE A 86 13.32 -8.00 -3.89
CA PHE A 86 12.00 -8.37 -4.41
C PHE A 86 10.90 -7.59 -3.68
N LYS A 87 9.82 -7.22 -4.39
CA LYS A 87 8.70 -6.51 -3.75
C LYS A 87 8.03 -7.31 -2.62
N ARG A 88 8.06 -8.64 -2.68
CA ARG A 88 7.59 -9.53 -1.60
C ARG A 88 8.40 -9.41 -0.31
N ASP A 89 9.67 -9.03 -0.39
CA ASP A 89 10.55 -8.96 0.78
C ASP A 89 10.05 -7.89 1.78
N ARG A 90 9.35 -6.86 1.26
CA ARG A 90 8.66 -5.82 2.06
C ARG A 90 7.69 -6.40 3.08
N TRP A 91 7.09 -7.55 2.76
CA TRP A 91 6.08 -8.20 3.58
C TRP A 91 6.66 -9.36 4.39
N GLN A 92 7.61 -10.09 3.81
CA GLN A 92 8.16 -11.31 4.42
C GLN A 92 9.15 -11.03 5.57
N GLN A 93 9.99 -10.00 5.44
CA GLN A 93 11.05 -9.71 6.43
C GLN A 93 10.52 -9.06 7.73
N GLY A 94 9.29 -8.54 7.69
CA GLY A 94 8.62 -7.96 8.86
C GLY A 94 9.10 -6.56 9.26
N ASP A 95 9.96 -5.92 8.47
CA ASP A 95 10.45 -4.57 8.74
C ASP A 95 9.29 -3.56 8.78
N LEU A 96 8.36 -3.65 7.83
CA LEU A 96 7.18 -2.78 7.80
C LEU A 96 6.30 -2.96 9.05
N ALA A 97 6.10 -4.21 9.47
CA ALA A 97 5.32 -4.53 10.66
C ALA A 97 5.96 -3.94 11.91
N ARG A 98 7.27 -4.14 12.09
CA ARG A 98 8.03 -3.57 13.21
C ARG A 98 7.99 -2.04 13.22
N ALA A 99 8.17 -1.39 12.06
CA ALA A 99 8.11 0.06 11.95
C ALA A 99 6.72 0.63 12.33
N LEU A 100 5.65 -0.13 12.07
CA LEU A 100 4.28 0.18 12.48
C LEU A 100 3.92 -0.33 13.91
N GLY A 101 4.90 -0.86 14.66
CA GLY A 101 4.70 -1.30 16.05
C GLY A 101 3.94 -2.62 16.18
N ARG A 102 4.04 -3.49 15.18
CA ARG A 102 3.43 -4.82 15.14
C ARG A 102 4.50 -5.93 15.18
N PRO A 103 4.13 -7.16 15.59
CA PRO A 103 4.99 -8.33 15.43
C PRO A 103 5.47 -8.51 13.98
N ALA A 104 6.67 -9.05 13.78
CA ALA A 104 7.31 -9.12 12.45
C ALA A 104 6.49 -9.91 11.41
N ASP A 105 5.71 -10.89 11.85
CA ASP A 105 4.84 -11.74 11.03
C ASP A 105 3.42 -11.18 10.86
N ALA A 106 3.11 -10.02 11.46
CA ALA A 106 1.75 -9.47 11.49
C ALA A 106 1.16 -9.21 10.10
N PHE A 107 1.97 -9.09 9.04
CA PHE A 107 1.51 -8.86 7.67
C PHE A 107 1.78 -10.03 6.71
N HIS A 108 2.19 -11.20 7.24
CA HIS A 108 2.35 -12.40 6.42
C HIS A 108 1.01 -12.87 5.82
N LEU A 109 1.08 -13.66 4.74
CA LEU A 109 -0.09 -14.30 4.12
C LEU A 109 -0.63 -15.44 5.00
N SER A 110 -1.30 -15.05 6.08
CA SER A 110 -1.97 -15.94 7.02
C SER A 110 -3.28 -15.32 7.49
N ARG A 111 -4.20 -16.17 7.97
CA ARG A 111 -5.32 -15.75 8.80
C ARG A 111 -4.85 -15.59 10.23
N GLY A 112 -5.48 -14.67 10.96
CA GLY A 112 -5.36 -14.66 12.41
C GLY A 112 -3.96 -14.42 12.94
N ALA A 113 -3.24 -13.42 12.42
CA ALA A 113 -2.08 -12.91 13.13
C ALA A 113 -2.54 -12.11 14.36
N ASP A 114 -1.79 -12.17 15.47
CA ASP A 114 -2.11 -11.71 16.82
C ASP A 114 -2.71 -10.30 16.98
N ALA A 115 -2.74 -9.49 15.91
CA ALA A 115 -3.25 -8.12 15.90
C ALA A 115 -4.68 -7.94 15.33
N GLY A 116 -5.28 -8.92 14.65
CA GLY A 116 -6.54 -8.72 13.90
C GLY A 116 -7.73 -9.60 14.31
N GLY A 117 -7.54 -10.52 15.26
CA GLY A 117 -8.51 -11.58 15.55
C GLY A 117 -8.39 -12.75 14.56
N PRO A 118 -9.03 -13.90 14.85
CA PRO A 118 -8.75 -15.19 14.23
C PRO A 118 -8.96 -15.23 12.71
N ASP A 119 -9.87 -14.40 12.19
CA ASP A 119 -10.23 -14.39 10.77
C ASP A 119 -9.63 -13.23 9.97
N SER A 120 -8.80 -12.39 10.61
CA SER A 120 -8.23 -11.22 9.95
C SER A 120 -7.46 -11.57 8.69
N THR A 121 -7.63 -10.74 7.67
CA THR A 121 -6.87 -10.81 6.42
C THR A 121 -5.59 -9.99 6.51
N PRO A 122 -4.57 -10.27 5.69
CA PRO A 122 -3.39 -9.42 5.58
C PRO A 122 -3.74 -7.96 5.26
N LEU A 123 -4.66 -7.69 4.33
CA LEU A 123 -5.07 -6.33 3.97
C LEU A 123 -5.73 -5.61 5.15
N GLN A 124 -6.60 -6.28 5.91
CA GLN A 124 -7.17 -5.70 7.12
C GLN A 124 -6.07 -5.26 8.08
N ARG A 125 -5.12 -6.15 8.40
CA ARG A 125 -4.05 -5.86 9.37
C ARG A 125 -3.15 -4.71 8.93
N VAL A 126 -2.79 -4.65 7.65
CA VAL A 126 -2.02 -3.52 7.09
C VAL A 126 -2.83 -2.23 7.16
N THR A 127 -4.10 -2.28 6.79
CA THR A 127 -5.00 -1.11 6.81
C THR A 127 -5.14 -0.56 8.22
N ASP A 128 -5.43 -1.42 9.20
CA ASP A 128 -5.62 -1.06 10.61
C ASP A 128 -4.35 -0.50 11.25
N ALA A 129 -3.17 -0.94 10.77
CA ALA A 129 -1.88 -0.42 11.25
C ALA A 129 -1.49 0.91 10.58
N ALA A 130 -1.69 1.07 9.27
CA ALA A 130 -1.17 2.21 8.51
C ALA A 130 -2.16 3.38 8.40
N LEU A 131 -3.44 3.11 8.16
CA LEU A 131 -4.45 4.12 7.87
C LEU A 131 -4.64 5.17 8.99
N PRO A 132 -4.60 4.80 10.30
CA PRO A 132 -4.71 5.79 11.36
C PRO A 132 -3.60 6.84 11.31
N HIS A 133 -2.36 6.45 11.02
CA HIS A 133 -1.23 7.36 10.88
C HIS A 133 -1.39 8.29 9.68
N LEU A 134 -1.89 7.76 8.57
CA LEU A 134 -2.17 8.55 7.38
C LEU A 134 -3.26 9.60 7.64
N ARG A 135 -4.37 9.21 8.27
CA ARG A 135 -5.54 10.09 8.44
C ARG A 135 -5.38 11.09 9.59
N ARG A 136 -4.76 10.66 10.70
CA ARG A 136 -4.57 11.47 11.91
C ARG A 136 -3.12 11.33 12.38
N PRO A 137 -2.15 11.89 11.63
CA PRO A 137 -0.76 11.87 12.04
C PRO A 137 -0.62 12.57 13.41
N PRO A 138 0.16 12.00 14.36
CA PRO A 138 0.43 12.68 15.62
C PRO A 138 1.19 13.99 15.35
N GLN A 139 1.08 14.97 16.26
CA GLN A 139 1.65 16.32 16.07
C GLN A 139 3.16 16.33 15.76
N GLN A 140 3.90 15.32 16.22
CA GLN A 140 5.34 15.18 16.02
C GLN A 140 5.70 14.25 14.85
N ALA A 141 4.73 13.81 14.04
CA ALA A 141 5.01 12.98 12.88
C ALA A 141 5.77 13.79 11.83
N ARG A 142 6.82 13.17 11.28
CA ARG A 142 7.42 13.64 10.02
C ARG A 142 6.43 13.33 8.90
N MET A 143 5.83 14.37 8.32
CA MET A 143 4.84 14.25 7.25
C MET A 143 5.00 15.37 6.24
N GLY A 144 4.48 15.14 5.04
CA GLY A 144 4.38 16.16 3.99
C GLY A 144 3.00 16.09 3.34
N GLU A 145 2.49 17.23 2.91
CA GLU A 145 1.21 17.34 2.20
C GLU A 145 1.39 18.03 0.85
N ALA A 146 0.75 17.48 -0.17
CA ALA A 146 0.79 18.05 -1.50
C ALA A 146 -0.59 17.95 -2.16
N VAL A 147 -0.95 18.96 -2.96
CA VAL A 147 -2.18 18.94 -3.76
C VAL A 147 -1.82 18.49 -5.17
N LEU A 148 -2.33 17.31 -5.54
CA LEU A 148 -2.22 16.78 -6.89
C LEU A 148 -3.29 17.42 -7.76
N ARG A 149 -2.90 17.96 -8.91
CA ARG A 149 -3.85 18.51 -9.90
C ARG A 149 -4.04 17.49 -11.02
N GLY A 150 -5.27 17.02 -11.20
CA GLY A 150 -5.68 16.19 -12.34
C GLY A 150 -5.83 17.00 -13.62
N SER A 151 -6.25 16.36 -14.71
CA SER A 151 -6.39 17.04 -16.02
C SER A 151 -7.66 17.91 -16.14
N GLY A 152 -8.59 17.81 -15.17
CA GLY A 152 -9.77 18.66 -15.06
C GLY A 152 -9.58 19.89 -14.16
N ALA A 153 -10.27 20.99 -14.49
CA ALA A 153 -10.15 22.30 -13.83
C ALA A 153 -10.42 22.30 -12.30
N ASP A 154 -11.14 21.29 -11.78
CA ASP A 154 -11.51 21.15 -10.36
C ASP A 154 -10.97 19.87 -9.69
N ALA A 155 -10.12 19.08 -10.35
CA ALA A 155 -9.63 17.81 -9.83
C ALA A 155 -8.40 17.96 -8.91
N ALA A 156 -8.49 18.83 -7.91
CA ALA A 156 -7.45 18.98 -6.89
C ALA A 156 -7.63 17.92 -5.79
N ARG A 157 -6.68 16.98 -5.70
CA ARG A 157 -6.71 15.90 -4.70
C ARG A 157 -5.60 16.09 -3.69
N ARG A 158 -5.96 16.12 -2.40
CA ARG A 158 -4.96 16.09 -1.32
C ARG A 158 -4.23 14.75 -1.34
N SER A 159 -2.92 14.80 -1.24
CA SER A 159 -2.05 13.66 -0.99
C SER A 159 -1.21 13.91 0.26
N ARG A 160 -0.83 12.83 0.94
CA ARG A 160 -0.05 12.91 2.17
C ARG A 160 0.89 11.74 2.27
N VAL A 161 2.12 12.03 2.66
CA VAL A 161 3.11 11.05 3.11
C VAL A 161 3.35 11.22 4.61
N VAL A 162 3.42 10.12 5.33
CA VAL A 162 3.76 10.10 6.77
C VAL A 162 4.85 9.07 7.00
N LEU A 163 5.91 9.45 7.71
CA LEU A 163 6.95 8.54 8.17
C LEU A 163 6.63 8.12 9.61
N VAL A 164 6.39 6.82 9.80
CA VAL A 164 5.97 6.23 11.06
C VAL A 164 7.11 5.41 11.64
N GLN A 165 7.48 5.69 12.89
CA GLN A 165 8.51 4.95 13.61
C GLN A 165 7.99 4.59 15.01
N ARG A 166 7.38 3.41 15.13
CA ARG A 166 6.83 2.88 16.39
C ARG A 166 7.66 1.75 16.99
N GLY A 167 8.49 1.10 16.17
CA GLY A 167 9.41 0.05 16.60
C GLY A 167 10.75 0.61 17.09
N ASP A 168 11.82 -0.11 16.76
CA ASP A 168 13.19 0.30 17.06
C ASP A 168 13.52 1.68 16.45
N ARG A 169 14.15 2.55 17.25
CA ARG A 169 14.55 3.90 16.84
C ARG A 169 15.70 3.89 15.83
N ASP A 170 16.43 2.79 15.74
CA ASP A 170 17.52 2.64 14.79
C ASP A 170 17.07 1.94 13.49
N ALA A 171 15.83 1.43 13.44
CA ALA A 171 15.26 0.82 12.25
C ALA A 171 14.64 1.86 11.30
N ALA A 172 14.59 1.51 10.02
CA ALA A 172 13.94 2.30 8.98
C ALA A 172 12.47 2.61 9.33
N PRO A 173 12.01 3.87 9.24
CA PRO A 173 10.59 4.20 9.43
C PRO A 173 9.73 3.58 8.31
N ALA A 174 8.46 3.37 8.60
CA ALA A 174 7.46 3.04 7.58
C ALA A 174 7.00 4.32 6.88
N LEU A 175 7.20 4.40 5.58
CA LEU A 175 6.52 5.39 4.76
C LEU A 175 5.10 4.91 4.51
N VAL A 176 4.12 5.76 4.83
CA VAL A 176 2.70 5.54 4.54
C VAL A 176 2.21 6.66 3.64
N TYR A 177 1.70 6.29 2.46
CA TYR A 177 1.24 7.25 1.46
C TYR A 177 -0.23 7.06 1.12
N GLY A 178 -0.93 8.17 0.91
CA GLY A 178 -2.32 8.15 0.50
C GLY A 178 -2.77 9.40 -0.24
N ILE A 179 -3.89 9.25 -0.93
CA ILE A 179 -4.51 10.28 -1.77
C ILE A 179 -6.01 10.31 -1.44
N ALA A 180 -6.61 11.50 -1.42
CA ALA A 180 -8.06 11.66 -1.29
C ALA A 180 -8.77 11.04 -2.52
N PRO A 181 -9.98 10.46 -2.37
CA PRO A 181 -10.73 9.91 -3.51
C PRO A 181 -11.08 10.99 -4.54
N ALA A 182 -11.17 10.61 -5.83
CA ALA A 182 -11.51 11.53 -6.92
C ALA A 182 -12.95 12.05 -6.84
N GLU A 183 -13.89 11.18 -6.46
CA GLU A 183 -15.35 11.44 -6.46
C GLU A 183 -15.81 12.44 -5.38
N ARG A 184 -14.92 12.85 -4.48
CA ARG A 184 -15.22 13.84 -3.45
C ARG A 184 -14.31 15.05 -3.65
N ALA A 185 -14.83 16.04 -4.38
CA ALA A 185 -14.22 17.37 -4.57
C ALA A 185 -14.04 18.17 -3.26
N GLU A 186 -14.46 17.62 -2.12
CA GLU A 186 -14.19 18.22 -0.82
C GLU A 186 -12.73 17.95 -0.40
N THR A 187 -12.00 19.03 -0.12
CA THR A 187 -10.64 18.99 0.45
C THR A 187 -10.57 18.30 1.83
N THR A 188 -11.73 17.99 2.41
CA THR A 188 -11.92 17.28 3.69
C THR A 188 -12.05 15.76 3.52
N ALA A 189 -12.19 15.25 2.29
CA ALA A 189 -12.40 13.82 2.05
C ALA A 189 -11.30 12.96 2.71
N PRO A 190 -11.67 11.85 3.37
CA PRO A 190 -10.70 11.01 4.06
C PRO A 190 -9.73 10.40 3.04
N LEU A 191 -8.43 10.48 3.34
CA LEU A 191 -7.40 9.86 2.51
C LEU A 191 -7.63 8.34 2.41
N GLN A 192 -7.39 7.81 1.22
CA GLN A 192 -7.27 6.38 0.93
C GLN A 192 -5.79 6.00 0.90
N LEU A 193 -5.45 4.82 1.39
CA LEU A 193 -4.10 4.28 1.30
C LEU A 193 -3.75 3.98 -0.16
N ILE A 194 -2.53 4.31 -0.55
CA ILE A 194 -1.93 3.80 -1.80
C ILE A 194 -0.93 2.71 -1.47
N THR A 195 0.02 2.99 -0.58
CA THR A 195 1.08 2.04 -0.26
C THR A 195 1.68 2.31 1.12
N ALA A 196 2.36 1.30 1.65
CA ALA A 196 3.23 1.43 2.80
C ALA A 196 4.47 0.55 2.64
N PHE A 197 5.65 1.04 2.99
CA PHE A 197 6.90 0.27 2.91
C PHE A 197 7.98 0.85 3.85
N PRO A 198 8.99 0.06 4.26
CA PRO A 198 10.14 0.57 5.02
C PRO A 198 10.94 1.54 4.15
N PHE A 199 11.21 2.73 4.66
CA PHE A 199 11.96 3.77 3.96
C PHE A 199 13.36 3.92 4.55
N ALA A 200 14.37 3.68 3.71
CA ALA A 200 15.76 3.95 4.02
C ALA A 200 16.24 5.13 3.16
N GLY A 201 16.42 6.29 3.77
CA GLY A 201 16.83 7.52 3.08
C GLY A 201 16.74 8.73 3.99
N ASP A 202 17.03 9.91 3.42
CA ASP A 202 16.88 11.18 4.12
C ASP A 202 15.40 11.59 4.15
N ALA A 203 14.82 11.56 5.35
CA ALA A 203 13.44 11.92 5.59
C ALA A 203 13.14 13.38 5.25
N ASP A 204 14.04 14.30 5.57
CA ASP A 204 13.79 15.73 5.40
C ASP A 204 13.92 16.12 3.93
N ALA A 205 14.89 15.53 3.22
CA ALA A 205 15.00 15.65 1.76
C ALA A 205 13.77 15.07 1.04
N LEU A 206 13.30 13.90 1.47
CA LEU A 206 12.10 13.28 0.89
C LEU A 206 10.87 14.18 1.02
N LEU A 207 10.62 14.71 2.22
CA LEU A 207 9.44 15.53 2.50
C LEU A 207 9.50 16.87 1.76
N ALA A 208 10.67 17.53 1.76
CA ALA A 208 10.87 18.77 1.02
C ALA A 208 10.62 18.57 -0.49
N ASP A 209 11.14 17.49 -1.07
CA ASP A 209 10.91 17.17 -2.48
C ASP A 209 9.43 16.83 -2.78
N PHE A 210 8.77 16.09 -1.88
CA PHE A 210 7.35 15.75 -2.01
C PHE A 210 6.46 17.00 -2.07
N GLU A 211 6.72 18.00 -1.23
CA GLU A 211 5.95 19.24 -1.19
C GLU A 211 6.30 20.18 -2.35
N ALA A 212 7.58 20.24 -2.74
CA ALA A 212 8.03 21.09 -3.84
C ALA A 212 7.59 20.59 -5.22
N HIS A 213 7.45 19.27 -5.40
CA HIS A 213 7.10 18.63 -6.67
C HIS A 213 5.87 17.71 -6.52
N PRO A 214 4.65 18.28 -6.44
CA PRO A 214 3.41 17.52 -6.33
C PRO A 214 3.17 16.64 -7.56
N ALA A 215 3.28 15.32 -7.38
CA ALA A 215 2.98 14.33 -8.40
C ALA A 215 2.51 13.03 -7.72
N PRO A 216 1.73 12.18 -8.40
CA PRO A 216 1.53 10.79 -7.96
C PRO A 216 2.89 10.09 -7.81
N ARG A 217 3.07 9.34 -6.71
CA ARG A 217 4.31 8.62 -6.40
C ARG A 217 4.03 7.19 -5.94
N TRP A 218 5.04 6.34 -6.00
CA TRP A 218 5.03 4.97 -5.49
C TRP A 218 3.92 4.11 -6.09
N ASN A 219 3.82 4.19 -7.42
CA ASN A 219 2.88 3.55 -8.32
C ASN A 219 1.44 4.07 -8.20
N ALA A 220 1.21 5.19 -7.52
CA ALA A 220 -0.11 5.81 -7.45
C ALA A 220 -0.60 6.22 -8.83
N VAL A 221 -1.89 6.00 -9.07
CA VAL A 221 -2.60 6.54 -10.22
C VAL A 221 -3.66 7.50 -9.71
N VAL A 222 -3.66 8.72 -10.26
CA VAL A 222 -4.78 9.63 -10.15
C VAL A 222 -5.48 9.59 -11.51
N ASP A 223 -6.78 9.32 -11.52
CA ASP A 223 -7.55 9.29 -12.77
C ASP A 223 -7.31 10.60 -13.52
N SER A 224 -6.99 10.47 -14.81
CA SER A 224 -6.74 11.58 -15.73
C SER A 224 -8.02 12.37 -15.95
#